data_AF-A0A133VRH4-F1
#
_entry.id   AF-A0A133VRH4-F1
#
_cell.length_a   1.000
_cell.length_b   1.000
_cell.length_c   1.000
_cell.angle_alpha   90.00
_cell.angle_beta   90.00
_cell.angle_gamma   90.00
#
_symmetry.space_group_name_H-M   'P 1'
#
loop_
_entity.id
_entity.type
_entity.pdbx_description
1 polymer ?
#
loop_
_entity_poly.entity_id
_entity_poly.type
_entity_poly.pdbx_seq_one_letter_code
_entity_poly.pdbx_strand_id
1 'polypeptide(L)'
;MAALRTKNDLNQDFLHYFLLIQDHYWSRVSSGSTYKSITKTNLKNLKVPVPPPKEQEKTVEKLDKIREKVNNMWDGFKRRKEILEILPKAVLDKAFTGELVEA
;
A
#
# COMPACT_ATOMS: atom_id res chain seq x y z
N MET A 1 -9.73 1.73 18.52
CA MET A 1 -8.78 2.29 17.53
C MET A 1 -8.38 3.68 17.99
N ALA A 2 -7.11 4.06 17.86
CA ALA A 2 -6.63 5.41 18.17
C ALA A 2 -6.34 6.15 16.86
N ALA A 3 -6.79 7.40 16.73
CA ALA A 3 -6.45 8.26 15.60
C ALA A 3 -5.33 9.22 16.02
N LEU A 4 -4.33 9.39 15.15
CA LEU A 4 -3.26 10.37 15.31
C LEU A 4 -3.60 11.61 14.48
N ARG A 5 -3.54 12.80 15.09
CA ARG A 5 -3.71 14.08 14.42
C ARG A 5 -2.42 14.88 14.56
N THR A 6 -1.90 15.39 13.44
CA THR A 6 -0.70 16.22 13.46
C THR A 6 -1.04 17.67 13.85
N LYS A 7 -0.06 18.36 14.44
CA LYS A 7 -0.10 19.81 14.67
C LYS A 7 0.64 20.51 13.53
N ASN A 8 0.31 21.78 13.28
CA ASN A 8 0.57 22.60 12.07
C ASN A 8 1.92 22.46 11.35
N ASP A 9 2.99 22.01 12.01
CA ASP A 9 4.33 21.89 11.40
C ASP A 9 4.62 20.52 10.77
N LEU A 10 3.71 19.54 10.94
CA LEU A 10 3.88 18.18 10.44
C LEU A 10 2.74 17.80 9.48
N ASN A 11 3.11 17.52 8.24
CA ASN A 11 2.23 17.00 7.20
C ASN A 11 1.74 15.59 7.61
N GLN A 12 0.43 15.39 7.52
CA GLN A 12 -0.23 14.14 7.91
C GLN A 12 0.20 12.95 7.03
N ASP A 13 0.38 13.16 5.74
CA ASP A 13 0.78 12.12 4.78
C ASP A 13 2.26 11.75 4.99
N PHE A 14 3.09 12.73 5.33
CA PHE A 14 4.48 12.46 5.72
C PHE A 14 4.54 11.57 6.96
N LEU A 15 3.75 11.89 8.00
CA LEU A 15 3.66 11.04 9.19
C LEU A 15 3.15 9.64 8.83
N HIS A 16 2.15 9.53 7.98
CA HIS A 16 1.64 8.23 7.52
C HIS A 16 2.75 7.39 6.88
N TYR A 17 3.47 7.94 5.91
CA TYR A 17 4.60 7.25 5.28
C TYR A 17 5.72 6.92 6.26
N PHE A 18 6.04 7.81 7.18
CA PHE A 18 7.03 7.55 8.22
C PHE A 18 6.62 6.37 9.11
N LEU A 19 5.36 6.31 9.55
CA LEU A 19 4.88 5.22 10.42
C LEU A 19 4.89 3.86 9.71
N LEU A 20 4.64 3.83 8.40
CA LEU A 20 4.64 2.60 7.60
C LEU A 20 6.03 1.93 7.54
N ILE A 21 7.11 2.70 7.58
CA ILE A 21 8.48 2.16 7.51
C ILE A 21 9.03 1.70 8.88
N GLN A 22 8.31 1.97 9.97
CA GLN A 22 8.77 1.67 11.34
C GLN A 22 8.49 0.23 11.80
N ASP A 23 8.32 -0.73 10.89
CA ASP A 23 7.96 -2.13 11.23
C ASP A 23 8.91 -2.77 12.27
N HIS A 24 10.22 -2.57 12.11
CA HIS A 24 11.20 -3.07 13.07
C HIS A 24 11.09 -2.39 14.46
N TYR A 25 10.73 -1.10 14.51
CA TYR A 25 10.44 -0.44 15.79
C TYR A 25 9.18 -1.02 16.42
N TRP A 26 8.10 -1.17 15.65
CA TRP A 26 6.83 -1.72 16.12
C TRP A 26 6.97 -3.13 16.66
N SER A 27 7.73 -3.98 15.98
CA SER A 27 7.97 -5.36 16.42
C SER A 27 8.73 -5.46 17.75
N ARG A 28 9.58 -4.47 18.07
CA ARG A 28 10.31 -4.39 19.34
C ARG A 28 9.47 -3.84 20.49
N VAL A 29 8.63 -2.85 20.21
CA VAL A 29 7.83 -2.17 21.26
C VAL A 29 6.45 -2.78 21.45
N SER A 30 6.02 -3.65 20.54
CA SER A 30 4.75 -4.37 20.68
C SER A 30 4.82 -5.34 21.86
N SER A 31 3.80 -5.29 22.72
CA SER A 31 3.68 -6.16 23.88
C SER A 31 2.50 -7.10 23.73
N GLY A 32 2.59 -8.29 24.35
CA GLY A 32 1.54 -9.31 24.37
C GLY A 32 2.00 -10.65 23.77
N SER A 33 1.76 -11.74 24.50
CA SER A 33 2.13 -13.10 24.08
C SER A 33 1.18 -13.68 23.03
N THR A 34 -0.11 -13.37 23.11
CA THR A 34 -1.15 -13.87 22.19
C THR A 34 -1.44 -12.89 21.04
N TYR A 35 -1.43 -11.59 21.33
CA TYR A 35 -1.63 -10.53 20.33
C TYR A 35 -0.65 -9.39 20.59
N LYS A 36 0.15 -9.05 19.57
CA LYS A 36 1.05 -7.90 19.59
C LYS A 36 0.22 -6.62 19.53
N SER A 37 0.28 -5.80 20.58
CA SER A 37 -0.42 -4.52 20.66
C SER A 37 0.54 -3.37 20.90
N ILE A 38 0.25 -2.22 20.27
CA ILE A 38 1.00 -0.97 20.45
C ILE A 38 0.20 -0.08 21.40
N THR A 39 0.79 0.28 22.53
CA THR A 39 0.12 1.14 23.52
C THR A 39 0.30 2.62 23.20
N LYS A 40 -0.56 3.49 23.78
CA LYS A 40 -0.42 4.96 23.68
C LYS A 40 0.95 5.45 24.14
N THR A 41 1.56 4.78 25.12
CA THR A 41 2.89 5.11 25.63
C THR A 41 3.97 4.86 24.58
N ASN A 42 3.88 3.75 23.84
CA ASN A 42 4.82 3.45 22.75
C ASN A 42 4.74 4.51 21.64
N LEU A 43 3.53 4.99 21.34
CA LEU A 43 3.30 6.06 20.36
C LEU A 43 3.87 7.40 20.81
N LYS A 44 3.72 7.76 22.10
CA LYS A 44 4.30 9.00 22.67
C LYS A 44 5.83 8.99 22.71
N ASN A 45 6.43 7.81 22.85
CA ASN A 45 7.88 7.64 22.91
C ASN A 45 8.54 7.57 21.52
N LEU A 46 7.76 7.46 20.44
CA LEU A 46 8.28 7.46 19.09
C LEU A 46 8.87 8.84 18.76
N LYS A 47 10.16 8.88 18.43
CA LYS A 47 10.82 10.08 17.92
C LYS A 47 10.57 10.20 16.42
N VAL A 48 9.88 11.25 16.01
CA VAL A 48 9.61 11.54 14.60
C VAL A 48 10.52 12.69 14.16
N PRO A 49 11.37 12.51 13.12
CA PRO A 49 12.10 13.62 12.53
C PRO A 49 11.11 14.53 11.78
N VAL A 50 11.19 15.85 12.03
CA VAL A 50 10.33 16.83 11.38
C VAL A 50 11.19 17.72 10.47
N PRO A 51 11.33 17.37 9.17
CA PRO A 51 12.08 18.20 8.23
C PRO A 51 11.28 19.47 7.87
N PRO A 52 11.88 20.47 7.17
CA PRO A 52 11.17 21.66 6.74
C PRO A 52 9.92 21.34 5.90
N PRO A 53 8.84 22.17 5.93
CA PRO A 53 7.58 21.87 5.23
C PRO A 53 7.74 21.53 3.75
N LYS A 54 8.61 22.26 3.03
CA LYS A 54 8.91 22.01 1.61
C LYS A 54 9.52 20.63 1.35
N GLU A 55 10.31 20.10 2.29
CA GLU A 55 10.92 18.77 2.16
C GLU A 55 9.90 17.68 2.47
N GLN A 56 9.00 17.91 3.42
CA GLN A 56 7.88 17.01 3.70
C GLN A 56 7.02 16.83 2.45
N GLU A 57 6.59 17.93 1.82
CA GLU A 57 5.78 17.92 0.59
C GLU A 57 6.48 17.18 -0.56
N LYS A 58 7.76 17.49 -0.83
CA LYS A 58 8.54 16.81 -1.88
C LYS A 58 8.67 15.31 -1.63
N THR A 59 8.77 14.91 -0.36
CA THR A 59 8.88 13.49 0.00
C THR A 59 7.54 12.78 -0.24
N VAL A 60 6.44 13.37 0.23
CA VAL A 60 5.09 12.85 0.03
C VAL A 60 4.78 12.72 -1.47
N GLU A 61 5.03 13.75 -2.27
CA GLU A 61 4.76 13.75 -3.71
C GLU A 61 5.51 12.61 -4.43
N LYS A 62 6.77 12.36 -4.07
CA LYS A 62 7.56 11.25 -4.65
C LYS A 62 6.97 9.89 -4.27
N LEU A 63 6.59 9.72 -3.01
CA LEU A 63 6.04 8.46 -2.50
C LEU A 63 4.66 8.17 -3.10
N ASP A 64 3.82 9.19 -3.24
CA ASP A 64 2.50 9.07 -3.88
C ASP A 64 2.63 8.64 -5.34
N LYS A 65 3.53 9.26 -6.10
CA LYS A 65 3.81 8.85 -7.50
C LYS A 65 4.26 7.39 -7.60
N ILE A 66 5.12 6.94 -6.69
CA ILE A 66 5.57 5.54 -6.67
C ILE A 66 4.40 4.62 -6.33
N ARG A 67 3.63 4.96 -5.29
CA ARG A 67 2.49 4.18 -4.84
C ARG A 67 1.42 4.05 -5.92
N GLU A 68 1.09 5.14 -6.60
CA GLU A 68 0.16 5.15 -7.72
C GLU A 68 0.64 4.21 -8.84
N LYS A 69 1.92 4.29 -9.22
CA LYS A 69 2.50 3.40 -10.22
C LYS A 69 2.39 1.93 -9.81
N VAL A 70 2.69 1.61 -8.56
CA VAL A 70 2.59 0.23 -8.02
C VAL A 70 1.14 -0.25 -8.05
N ASN A 71 0.18 0.58 -7.64
CA ASN A 71 -1.24 0.24 -7.68
C ASN A 71 -1.73 -0.03 -9.11
N ASN A 72 -1.39 0.86 -10.06
CA ASN A 72 -1.74 0.68 -11.47
C ASN A 72 -1.16 -0.61 -12.06
N MET A 73 0.09 -0.96 -11.70
CA MET A 73 0.71 -2.22 -12.11
C MET A 73 -0.03 -3.43 -11.52
N TRP A 74 -0.40 -3.36 -10.24
CA TRP A 74 -1.12 -4.42 -9.54
C TRP A 74 -2.52 -4.66 -10.10
N ASP A 75 -3.25 -3.58 -10.40
CA ASP A 75 -4.58 -3.66 -11.02
C ASP A 75 -4.50 -4.22 -12.43
N GLY A 76 -3.51 -3.80 -13.22
CA GLY A 76 -3.23 -4.40 -14.52
C GLY A 76 -2.89 -5.89 -14.43
N PHE A 77 -2.12 -6.29 -13.41
CA PHE A 77 -1.79 -7.69 -13.16
C PHE A 77 -3.02 -8.53 -12.80
N LYS A 78 -3.88 -8.04 -11.91
CA LYS A 78 -5.15 -8.69 -11.54
C LYS A 78 -6.05 -8.92 -12.75
N ARG A 79 -6.29 -7.88 -13.55
CA ARG A 79 -7.12 -7.99 -14.77
C ARG A 79 -6.57 -9.03 -15.73
N ARG A 80 -5.26 -9.05 -15.97
CA ARG A 80 -4.63 -10.07 -16.83
C ARG A 80 -4.80 -11.47 -16.27
N LYS A 81 -4.67 -11.65 -14.96
CA LYS A 81 -4.89 -12.94 -14.30
C LYS A 81 -6.34 -13.43 -14.48
N GLU A 82 -7.32 -12.56 -14.26
CA GLU A 82 -8.75 -12.88 -14.46
C GLU A 82 -9.03 -13.28 -15.92
N ILE A 83 -8.47 -12.56 -16.89
CA ILE A 83 -8.60 -12.89 -18.32
C ILE A 83 -7.99 -14.26 -18.62
N LEU A 84 -6.80 -14.56 -18.09
CA LEU A 84 -6.14 -15.87 -18.27
C LEU A 84 -6.95 -17.04 -17.71
N GLU A 85 -7.74 -16.82 -16.66
CA GLU A 85 -8.60 -17.87 -16.08
C GLU A 85 -9.83 -18.18 -16.95
N ILE A 86 -10.37 -17.19 -17.68
CA ILE A 86 -11.55 -17.38 -18.54
C ILE A 86 -11.18 -17.71 -19.99
N LEU A 87 -9.97 -17.36 -20.43
CA LEU A 87 -9.47 -17.57 -21.78
C LEU A 87 -9.63 -19.02 -22.29
N PRO A 88 -9.30 -20.08 -21.52
CA PRO A 88 -9.47 -21.45 -21.99
C PRO A 88 -10.91 -21.79 -22.39
N LYS A 89 -11.90 -21.31 -21.60
CA LYS A 89 -13.32 -21.53 -21.91
C LYS A 89 -13.72 -20.79 -23.19
N ALA A 90 -13.31 -19.53 -23.31
CA ALA A 90 -13.62 -18.71 -24.48
C ALA A 90 -12.97 -19.25 -25.77
N VAL A 91 -11.73 -19.77 -25.67
CA VAL A 91 -11.04 -20.39 -26.82
C VAL A 91 -11.70 -21.70 -27.22
N LEU A 92 -12.09 -22.55 -26.26
CA LEU A 92 -12.82 -23.79 -26.55
C LEU A 92 -14.16 -23.50 -27.21
N ASP A 93 -14.94 -22.56 -26.67
CA ASP A 93 -16.24 -22.17 -27.23
C ASP A 93 -16.13 -21.73 -28.69
N LYS A 94 -15.16 -20.85 -28.98
CA LYS A 94 -14.88 -20.41 -30.36
C LYS A 94 -14.35 -21.52 -31.28
N ALA A 95 -13.65 -22.52 -30.75
CA ALA A 95 -13.20 -23.67 -31.54
C ALA A 95 -14.38 -24.56 -31.94
N PHE A 96 -15.38 -24.71 -31.06
CA PHE A 96 -16.57 -25.54 -31.33
C PHE A 96 -17.61 -24.86 -32.22
N THR A 97 -17.65 -23.52 -32.28
CA THR A 97 -18.54 -22.77 -33.20
C THR A 97 -17.98 -22.61 -34.61
N GLY A 98 -16.74 -23.06 -34.88
CA GLY A 98 -16.11 -22.97 -36.20
C GLY A 98 -15.51 -21.59 -36.52
N GLU A 99 -15.68 -20.59 -35.65
CA GLU A 99 -15.17 -19.23 -35.83
C GLU A 99 -13.62 -19.14 -35.84
N LEU A 100 -12.92 -20.17 -35.37
CA LEU A 100 -11.44 -20.23 -35.37
C LEU A 100 -10.85 -20.89 -36.62
N VAL A 101 -11.68 -21.41 -37.54
CA VAL A 101 -11.21 -22.17 -38.72
C VAL A 101 -11.40 -21.37 -40.03
N GLU A 102 -12.14 -20.26 -40.00
CA GLU A 102 -12.20 -19.31 -41.12
C GLU A 102 -11.02 -18.33 -41.07
N ALA A 103 -9.86 -18.80 -41.53
CA ALA A 103 -8.71 -17.99 -41.93
C ALA A 103 -8.10 -18.54 -43.22
#